data_AF-A0A2V5VWS5-F1
#
_entry.id   AF-A0A2V5VWS5-F1
#
_cell.length_a   1.000
_cell.length_b   1.000
_cell.length_c   1.000
_cell.angle_alpha   90.00
_cell.angle_beta   90.00
_cell.angle_gamma   90.00
#
_symmetry.space_group_name_H-M   'P 1'
#
loop_
_entity.id
_entity.type
_entity.pdbx_description
1 polymer ?
#
loop_
_entity_poly.entity_id
_entity_poly.type
_entity_poly.pdbx_seq_one_letter_code
_entity_poly.pdbx_strand_id
1 'polypeptide(L)'
;MLDIPGVPVSALQVYLPNEAYQKLVNAPIKAYIQVRGQVGNNKVTGARIAHSEANGVYDKIAVQMASSMSVYSDIVGSRIPATVLIHVFIYGLPDKSEDALAVAQNDAVGAANLIYSRSLMMRHLGLANQQPARKK
;
A
#
# COMPACT_ATOMS: atom_id res chain seq x y z
N MET A 1 -9.75 15.89 10.22
CA MET A 1 -9.61 14.45 10.49
C MET A 1 -9.29 13.81 9.15
N LEU A 2 -8.12 13.19 9.00
CA LEU A 2 -7.68 12.63 7.72
C LEU A 2 -8.41 11.29 7.53
N ASP A 3 -9.61 11.32 6.95
CA ASP A 3 -10.30 10.10 6.54
C ASP A 3 -9.60 9.54 5.31
N ILE A 4 -8.74 8.56 5.54
CA ILE A 4 -8.05 7.82 4.48
C ILE A 4 -9.09 6.87 3.85
N PRO A 5 -9.45 7.04 2.56
CA PRO A 5 -10.51 6.25 1.95
C PRO A 5 -10.21 4.74 2.04
N GLY A 6 -11.10 3.99 2.68
CA GLY A 6 -11.01 2.53 2.79
C GLY A 6 -10.11 2.00 3.90
N VAL A 7 -9.41 2.84 4.67
CA VAL A 7 -8.59 2.36 5.80
C VAL A 7 -8.93 3.15 7.07
N PRO A 8 -9.50 2.50 8.11
CA PRO A 8 -9.83 3.19 9.35
C PRO A 8 -8.54 3.65 10.07
N VAL A 9 -8.52 4.91 10.51
CA VAL A 9 -7.38 5.54 11.21
C VAL A 9 -6.96 4.75 12.45
N SER A 10 -7.91 4.12 13.15
CA SER A 10 -7.65 3.25 14.30
C SER A 10 -6.82 2.02 13.93
N ALA A 11 -7.00 1.45 12.74
CA ALA A 11 -6.18 0.34 12.30
C ALA A 11 -4.75 0.79 11.98
N LEU A 12 -4.59 1.97 11.37
CA LEU A 12 -3.27 2.53 11.11
C LEU A 12 -2.47 2.76 12.40
N GLN A 13 -3.10 3.21 13.49
CA GLN A 13 -2.45 3.34 14.81
C GLN A 13 -1.94 2.01 15.38
N VAL A 14 -2.65 0.92 15.13
CA VAL A 14 -2.30 -0.41 15.66
C VAL A 14 -1.17 -1.05 14.87
N TYR A 15 -1.15 -0.85 13.55
CA TYR A 15 -0.22 -1.55 12.67
C TYR A 15 1.05 -0.76 12.31
N LEU A 16 1.02 0.57 12.40
CA LEU A 16 2.20 1.40 12.12
C LEU A 16 3.00 1.69 13.38
N PRO A 17 4.34 1.74 13.29
CA PRO A 17 5.16 2.37 14.31
C PRO A 17 4.68 3.81 14.55
N ASN A 18 4.65 4.25 15.80
CA ASN A 18 4.08 5.55 16.19
C ASN A 18 4.71 6.72 15.41
N GLU A 19 6.01 6.66 15.14
CA GLU A 19 6.71 7.67 14.31
C GLU A 19 6.20 7.72 12.86
N ALA A 20 5.90 6.57 12.26
CA ALA A 20 5.35 6.47 10.92
C ALA A 20 3.90 6.98 10.88
N TYR A 21 3.11 6.61 11.89
CA TYR A 21 1.74 7.10 12.06
C TYR A 21 1.72 8.64 12.19
N GLN A 22 2.58 9.22 13.02
CA GLN A 22 2.68 10.68 13.17
C GLN A 22 3.13 11.37 11.87
N LYS A 23 4.05 10.77 11.11
CA LYS A 23 4.44 11.31 9.80
C LYS A 23 3.28 11.27 8.80
N LEU A 24 2.51 10.18 8.77
CA LEU A 24 1.35 10.00 7.88
C LEU A 24 0.19 10.94 8.21
N VAL A 25 -0.11 11.15 9.49
CA VAL A 25 -1.22 12.04 9.91
C VAL A 25 -0.91 13.51 9.61
N ASN A 26 0.37 13.89 9.66
CA ASN A 26 0.80 15.28 9.49
C ASN A 26 1.22 15.62 8.04
N ALA A 27 1.33 14.62 7.15
CA ALA A 27 1.70 14.82 5.76
C ALA A 27 0.45 14.84 4.85
N PRO A 28 0.36 15.79 3.90
CA PRO A 28 -0.73 15.78 2.93
C PRO A 28 -0.60 14.56 2.00
N ILE A 29 -1.71 13.83 1.84
CA ILE A 29 -1.83 12.78 0.82
C ILE A 29 -1.87 13.48 -0.54
N LYS A 30 -0.89 13.17 -1.39
CA LYS A 30 -0.75 13.71 -2.75
C LYS A 30 -1.53 12.89 -3.77
N ALA A 31 -1.58 11.57 -3.57
CA ALA A 31 -2.26 10.66 -4.48
C ALA A 31 -2.65 9.36 -3.77
N TYR A 32 -3.74 8.79 -4.24
CA TYR A 32 -4.24 7.49 -3.83
C TYR A 32 -4.34 6.54 -5.04
N ILE A 33 -3.77 5.34 -4.89
CA ILE A 33 -3.79 4.31 -5.92
C ILE A 33 -4.32 3.02 -5.29
N GLN A 34 -5.28 2.37 -5.94
CA GLN A 34 -5.74 1.03 -5.56
C GLN A 34 -5.22 0.00 -6.55
N VAL A 35 -4.61 -1.05 -6.02
CA VAL A 35 -4.13 -2.19 -6.79
C VAL A 35 -4.88 -3.43 -6.35
N ARG A 36 -5.51 -4.14 -7.28
CA ARG A 36 -6.15 -5.43 -7.02
C ARG A 36 -5.21 -6.55 -7.42
N GLY A 37 -5.12 -7.59 -6.60
CA GLY A 37 -4.32 -8.79 -6.86
C GLY A 37 -4.96 -10.04 -6.28
N GLN A 38 -4.23 -11.15 -6.39
CA GLN A 38 -4.59 -12.44 -5.80
C GLN A 38 -3.49 -12.89 -4.86
N VAL A 39 -3.85 -13.45 -3.70
CA VAL A 39 -2.90 -14.04 -2.77
C VAL A 39 -2.68 -15.51 -3.14
N GLY A 40 -1.44 -15.86 -3.46
CA GLY A 40 -0.98 -17.23 -3.68
C GLY A 40 0.39 -17.42 -3.03
N ASN A 41 0.59 -18.51 -2.29
CA ASN A 41 1.84 -18.80 -1.56
C ASN A 41 2.34 -17.61 -0.71
N ASN A 42 1.42 -16.94 0.01
CA ASN A 42 1.69 -15.75 0.83
C ASN A 42 2.28 -14.56 0.06
N LYS A 43 2.09 -14.50 -1.26
CA LYS A 43 2.51 -13.40 -2.12
C LYS A 43 1.36 -12.88 -2.95
N VAL A 44 1.43 -11.61 -3.29
CA VAL A 44 0.48 -10.98 -4.21
C VAL A 44 0.91 -11.30 -5.65
N THR A 45 -0.02 -11.81 -6.43
CA THR A 45 0.15 -12.16 -7.84
C THR A 45 -0.92 -11.47 -8.68
N GLY A 46 -0.65 -11.26 -9.97
CA GLY A 46 -1.61 -10.64 -10.89
C GLY A 46 -2.03 -9.21 -10.51
N ALA A 47 -1.12 -8.46 -9.88
CA ALA A 47 -1.38 -7.09 -9.42
C ALA A 47 -1.71 -6.17 -10.60
N ARG A 48 -2.88 -5.53 -10.54
CA ARG A 48 -3.40 -4.61 -11.56
C ARG A 48 -4.02 -3.38 -10.93
N ILE A 49 -3.89 -2.22 -11.59
CA ILE A 49 -4.51 -0.98 -11.13
C ILE A 49 -6.04 -1.15 -11.18
N ALA A 50 -6.68 -0.87 -10.04
CA ALA A 50 -8.13 -0.79 -9.90
C ALA A 50 -8.60 0.67 -9.85
N HIS A 51 -7.78 1.56 -9.27
CA HIS A 51 -8.01 2.99 -9.22
C HIS A 51 -6.66 3.72 -9.21
N SER A 52 -6.58 4.89 -9.85
CA SER A 52 -5.36 5.69 -9.91
C SER A 52 -5.69 7.17 -9.91
N GLU A 53 -4.96 7.92 -9.09
CA GLU A 53 -4.92 9.38 -9.08
C GLU A 53 -3.60 9.90 -9.67
N ALA A 54 -3.44 11.24 -9.71
CA ALA A 54 -2.25 11.91 -10.22
C ALA A 54 -1.85 11.49 -11.65
N ASN A 55 -2.84 11.26 -12.51
CA ASN A 55 -2.67 10.90 -13.93
C ASN A 55 -1.76 9.68 -14.16
N GLY A 56 -1.76 8.71 -13.22
CA GLY A 56 -1.01 7.46 -13.37
C GLY A 56 0.50 7.54 -13.13
N VAL A 57 1.02 8.69 -12.66
CA VAL A 57 2.45 8.89 -12.37
C VAL A 57 3.00 7.81 -11.41
N TYR A 58 2.17 7.36 -10.46
CA TYR A 58 2.55 6.40 -9.44
C TYR A 58 2.10 4.95 -9.72
N ASP A 59 1.47 4.67 -10.86
CA ASP A 59 0.90 3.34 -11.13
C ASP A 59 1.97 2.25 -11.15
N LYS A 60 3.09 2.54 -11.81
CA LYS A 60 4.20 1.59 -11.92
C LYS A 60 4.78 1.25 -10.55
N ILE A 61 4.94 2.26 -9.68
CA ILE A 61 5.49 2.04 -8.34
C ILE A 61 4.48 1.31 -7.45
N ALA A 62 3.19 1.63 -7.57
CA ALA A 62 2.12 0.97 -6.85
C ALA A 62 2.03 -0.53 -7.19
N VAL A 63 2.09 -0.89 -8.47
CA VAL A 63 2.10 -2.30 -8.91
C VAL A 63 3.35 -3.03 -8.43
N GLN A 64 4.52 -2.38 -8.47
CA GLN A 64 5.76 -2.96 -7.96
C GLN A 64 5.71 -3.20 -6.45
N MET A 65 5.17 -2.26 -5.68
CA MET A 65 4.97 -2.41 -4.24
C MET A 65 4.02 -3.56 -3.97
N ALA A 66 2.85 -3.55 -4.60
CA ALA A 66 1.86 -4.62 -4.48
C ALA A 66 2.46 -6.01 -4.76
N SER A 67 3.18 -6.16 -5.88
CA SER A 67 3.79 -7.44 -6.28
C SER A 67 4.91 -7.92 -5.33
N SER A 68 5.51 -7.00 -4.58
CA SER A 68 6.57 -7.30 -3.60
C SER A 68 6.03 -7.60 -2.20
N MET A 69 4.74 -7.36 -1.95
CA MET A 69 4.14 -7.59 -0.64
C MET A 69 3.99 -9.08 -0.37
N SER A 70 4.44 -9.48 0.83
CA SER A 70 4.16 -10.80 1.39
C SER A 70 2.97 -10.68 2.33
N VAL A 71 1.85 -11.27 1.93
CA VAL A 71 0.56 -11.12 2.58
C VAL A 71 0.18 -12.48 3.14
N TYR A 72 0.20 -12.60 4.47
CA TYR A 72 -0.14 -13.84 5.18
C TYR A 72 -1.59 -13.76 5.61
N SER A 73 -2.41 -14.73 5.16
CA SER A 73 -3.78 -14.86 5.64
C SER A 73 -3.87 -16.01 6.64
N ASP A 74 -4.51 -15.76 7.77
CA ASP A 74 -4.88 -16.83 8.71
C ASP A 74 -6.08 -17.67 8.21
N ILE A 75 -6.61 -17.34 7.02
CA ILE A 75 -7.68 -18.07 6.36
C ILE A 75 -7.09 -19.33 5.70
N VAL A 76 -7.13 -20.44 6.45
CA VAL A 76 -6.79 -21.77 5.93
C VAL A 76 -7.96 -22.30 5.09
N GLY A 77 -7.72 -22.59 3.81
CA GLY A 77 -8.53 -23.59 3.10
C GLY A 77 -9.59 -23.13 2.10
N SER A 78 -9.32 -22.15 1.25
CA SER A 78 -10.11 -21.97 0.02
C SER A 78 -9.34 -22.48 -1.21
N ARG A 79 -10.00 -23.27 -2.07
CA ARG A 79 -9.47 -23.67 -3.40
C ARG A 79 -9.38 -22.49 -4.37
N ILE A 80 -10.05 -21.38 -4.06
CA ILE A 80 -10.07 -20.16 -4.86
C ILE A 80 -9.06 -19.18 -4.25
N PRO A 81 -8.08 -18.68 -5.02
CA PRO A 81 -7.13 -17.67 -4.55
C PRO A 81 -7.87 -16.45 -4.00
N ALA A 82 -7.57 -16.06 -2.76
CA ALA A 82 -8.20 -14.90 -2.14
C ALA A 82 -7.80 -13.64 -2.92
N THR A 83 -8.77 -12.79 -3.23
CA THR A 83 -8.50 -11.47 -3.81
C THR A 83 -8.09 -10.50 -2.72
N VAL A 84 -7.10 -9.68 -3.03
CA VAL A 84 -6.57 -8.64 -2.15
C VAL A 84 -6.66 -7.30 -2.85
N LEU A 85 -7.11 -6.29 -2.11
CA LEU A 85 -7.04 -4.89 -2.49
C LEU A 85 -5.88 -4.25 -1.74
N ILE A 86 -5.02 -3.54 -2.45
CA ILE A 86 -3.85 -2.87 -1.88
C ILE A 86 -4.04 -1.39 -2.10
N HIS A 87 -4.18 -0.67 -1.00
CA HIS A 87 -4.31 0.77 -0.95
C HIS A 87 -2.92 1.38 -0.84
N VAL A 88 -2.48 2.10 -1.86
CA VAL A 88 -1.18 2.78 -1.90
C VAL A 88 -1.43 4.28 -1.77
N PHE A 89 -0.97 4.86 -0.66
CA PHE A 89 -1.06 6.28 -0.36
C PHE A 89 0.30 6.93 -0.56
N ILE A 90 0.34 7.95 -1.41
CA ILE A 90 1.54 8.76 -1.65
C ILE A 90 1.44 10.01 -0.81
N TYR A 91 2.43 10.26 0.05
CA TYR A 91 2.48 11.43 0.92
C TYR A 91 3.76 12.23 0.67
N GLY A 92 3.63 13.56 0.73
CA GLY A 92 4.76 14.47 0.62
C GLY A 92 5.39 14.74 1.99
N LEU A 93 6.70 14.59 2.09
CA LEU A 93 7.47 14.92 3.29
C LEU A 93 7.96 16.38 3.26
N PRO A 94 8.29 16.98 4.42
CA PRO A 94 8.74 18.38 4.52
C PRO A 94 10.00 18.71 3.70
N ASP A 95 10.84 17.71 3.43
CA ASP A 95 12.07 17.81 2.64
C ASP A 95 11.83 17.72 1.12
N LYS A 96 10.57 17.82 0.67
CA LYS A 96 10.09 17.64 -0.72
C LYS A 96 10.26 16.22 -1.27
N SER A 97 10.71 15.27 -0.46
CA SER A 97 10.66 13.86 -0.83
C SER A 97 9.23 13.31 -0.72
N GLU A 98 9.01 12.13 -1.27
CA GLU A 98 7.73 11.44 -1.22
C GLU A 98 7.94 10.08 -0.57
N ASP A 99 6.91 9.62 0.10
CA ASP A 99 6.87 8.25 0.62
C ASP A 99 5.55 7.63 0.17
N ALA A 100 5.56 6.30 0.09
CA ALA A 100 4.38 5.51 -0.21
C ALA A 100 4.09 4.55 0.95
N LEU A 101 2.83 4.50 1.38
CA LEU A 101 2.31 3.50 2.29
C LEU A 101 1.35 2.60 1.54
N ALA A 102 1.66 1.31 1.47
CA ALA A 102 0.75 0.29 0.97
C ALA A 102 0.11 -0.48 2.13
N VAL A 103 -1.21 -0.66 2.05
CA VAL A 103 -2.04 -1.40 3.00
C VAL A 103 -2.84 -2.47 2.27
N ALA A 104 -2.70 -3.73 2.66
CA ALA A 104 -3.47 -4.85 2.09
C ALA A 104 -4.78 -5.08 2.86
N GLN A 105 -5.89 -5.09 2.12
CA GLN A 105 -7.25 -5.39 2.57
C GLN A 105 -7.79 -6.61 1.83
N ASN A 106 -8.60 -7.44 2.48
CA ASN A 106 -9.33 -8.51 1.79
C ASN A 106 -10.40 -7.91 0.86
N ASP A 107 -10.44 -8.36 -0.39
CA ASP A 107 -11.36 -7.87 -1.43
C ASP A 107 -12.61 -8.77 -1.57
N ALA A 108 -12.89 -9.62 -0.58
CA ALA A 108 -14.12 -10.39 -0.50
C ALA A 108 -15.34 -9.51 -0.17
N VAL A 109 -16.49 -9.84 -0.75
CA VAL A 109 -17.76 -9.12 -0.52
C VAL A 109 -18.10 -9.13 0.97
N GLY A 110 -18.24 -7.94 1.57
CA GLY A 110 -18.53 -7.78 3.01
C GLY A 110 -17.30 -7.80 3.92
N ALA A 111 -16.09 -8.01 3.38
CA ALA A 111 -14.85 -7.94 4.15
C ALA A 111 -14.28 -6.50 4.15
N ALA A 112 -14.44 -5.80 5.27
CA ALA A 112 -13.77 -4.53 5.54
C ALA A 112 -12.51 -4.70 6.41
N ASN A 113 -12.12 -5.94 6.68
CA ASN A 113 -11.11 -6.26 7.68
C ASN A 113 -9.72 -6.33 7.04
N LEU A 114 -8.74 -5.74 7.70
CA LEU A 114 -7.31 -5.98 7.46
C LEU A 114 -6.97 -7.37 8.00
N ILE A 115 -7.34 -8.41 7.26
CA ILE A 115 -7.20 -9.82 7.70
C ILE A 115 -5.76 -10.34 7.52
N TYR A 116 -4.89 -9.53 6.92
CA TYR A 116 -3.54 -9.98 6.58
C TYR A 116 -2.49 -9.50 7.56
N SER A 117 -1.67 -10.42 8.08
CA SER A 117 -0.44 -10.07 8.76
C SER A 117 0.64 -9.67 7.73
N ARG A 118 1.49 -8.70 8.09
CA ARG A 118 2.41 -7.98 7.17
C ARG A 118 1.69 -7.26 6.02
N SER A 119 0.48 -6.77 6.27
CA SER A 119 -0.32 -5.97 5.34
C SER A 119 0.23 -4.57 5.06
N LEU A 120 1.31 -4.17 5.72
CA LEU A 120 1.90 -2.85 5.58
C LEU A 120 3.25 -2.89 4.87
N MET A 121 3.42 -2.00 3.91
CA MET A 121 4.71 -1.73 3.29
C MET A 121 4.90 -0.22 3.17
N MET A 122 5.99 0.30 3.73
CA MET A 122 6.43 1.66 3.48
C MET A 122 7.58 1.65 2.48
N ARG A 123 7.58 2.60 1.56
CA ARG A 123 8.66 2.79 0.59
C ARG A 123 8.97 4.27 0.45
N HIS A 124 10.23 4.61 0.67
CA HIS A 124 10.73 5.94 0.33
C HIS A 124 10.79 6.10 -1.18
N LEU A 125 10.04 7.07 -1.68
CA LEU A 125 10.08 7.53 -3.06
C LEU A 125 11.03 8.73 -3.07
N GLY A 126 12.33 8.42 -3.05
CA GLY A 126 13.36 9.45 -3.17
C GLY A 126 13.05 10.41 -4.33
N LEU A 127 13.56 11.65 -4.24
CA LEU A 127 13.33 12.71 -5.23
C LEU A 127 13.28 12.13 -6.66
N ALA A 128 12.20 12.43 -7.40
CA ALA A 128 11.92 11.94 -8.76
C ALA A 128 13.03 12.19 -9.82
N ASN A 129 14.19 12.71 -9.41
CA ASN A 129 15.37 13.01 -10.22
C ASN A 129 16.68 12.36 -9.75
N GLN A 130 16.70 11.43 -8.79
CA GLN A 130 17.94 10.69 -8.49
C GLN A 130 18.09 9.44 -9.36
N GLN A 131 18.69 9.67 -10.52
CA GLN A 131 19.30 8.66 -11.38
C GLN A 131 20.22 7.77 -10.52
N PRO A 132 20.12 6.42 -10.60
CA PRO A 132 20.91 5.55 -9.75
C PRO A 132 22.40 5.81 -10.01
N ALA A 133 23.13 6.18 -8.95
CA ALA A 133 24.56 6.37 -9.00
C ALA A 133 25.20 5.09 -9.53
N ARG A 134 25.71 5.18 -10.77
CA ARG A 134 26.46 4.15 -11.46
C ARG A 134 27.72 3.89 -10.62
N LYS A 135 27.73 2.82 -9.82
CA LYS A 135 28.98 2.34 -9.21
C LYS A 135 29.90 1.92 -10.35
N LYS A 136 31.05 2.61 -10.46
CA LYS A 136 32.18 2.22 -11.31
C LYS A 136 32.83 0.98 -10.74
#